data_AF-A0A2R6ELF6-F1
#
_entry.id   AF-A0A2R6ELF6-F1
#
_cell.length_a   1.000
_cell.length_b   1.000
_cell.length_c   1.000
_cell.angle_alpha   90.00
_cell.angle_beta   90.00
_cell.angle_gamma   90.00
#
_symmetry.space_group_name_H-M   'P 1'
#
loop_
_entity.id
_entity.type
_entity.pdbx_description
1 polymer ?
#
loop_
_entity_poly.entity_id
_entity_poly.type
_entity_poly.pdbx_seq_one_letter_code
_entity_poly.pdbx_strand_id
1 'polypeptide(L)' 'MDEVERTLVTYEGNAETYAEKYLSESGLEAYGGPFLDRLDGGRVLDLGCGPGVDAAVFARRGFDVVGFDVT' A
#
# COMPACT_ATOMS: atom_id res chain seq x y z
N MET A 1 0.12 0.49 28.32
CA MET A 1 -0.06 1.17 27.03
C MET A 1 -1.09 0.40 26.25
N ASP A 2 -2.14 1.09 25.84
CA ASP A 2 -3.15 0.57 24.92
C ASP A 2 -2.49 0.29 23.55
N GLU A 3 -2.89 -0.80 22.89
CA GLU A 3 -2.30 -1.24 21.62
C GLU A 3 -2.57 -0.21 20.49
N VAL A 4 -3.69 0.49 20.60
CA VAL A 4 -4.09 1.60 19.71
C VAL A 4 -3.15 2.80 19.92
N GLU A 5 -2.88 3.16 21.17
CA GLU A 5 -2.01 4.27 21.54
C GLU A 5 -0.55 4.02 21.09
N ARG A 6 -0.10 2.77 21.19
CA ARG A 6 1.23 2.34 20.72
C ARG A 6 1.35 2.37 19.19
N THR A 7 0.26 2.08 18.49
CA THR A 7 0.18 2.19 17.03
C THR A 7 0.24 3.66 16.63
N LEU A 8 -0.61 4.53 17.20
CA LEU A 8 -0.64 5.97 16.89
C LEU A 8 0.71 6.67 17.11
N VAL A 9 1.38 6.42 18.22
CA VAL A 9 2.71 7.00 18.51
C VAL A 9 3.77 6.58 17.48
N THR A 10 3.67 5.36 16.96
CA THR A 10 4.61 4.86 15.93
C THR A 10 4.38 5.54 14.58
N TYR A 11 3.13 5.87 14.24
CA TYR A 11 2.77 6.54 12.99
C TYR A 11 3.00 8.06 13.04
N GLU A 12 2.63 8.73 14.14
CA GLU A 12 2.75 10.20 14.24
C GLU A 12 4.20 10.68 14.41
N GLY A 13 5.10 9.85 14.95
CA GLY A 13 6.50 10.25 15.20
C GLY A 13 7.44 10.20 13.99
N ASN A 14 7.05 9.59 12.87
CA ASN A 14 7.95 9.29 11.74
C ASN A 14 7.26 9.36 10.37
N ALA A 15 6.11 10.02 10.24
CA ALA A 15 5.33 10.03 9.01
C ALA A 15 6.14 10.41 7.75
N GLU A 16 7.08 11.37 7.86
CA GLU A 16 7.96 11.78 6.74
C GLU A 16 9.00 10.71 6.37
N THR A 17 9.65 10.08 7.36
CA THR A 17 10.64 9.01 7.13
C THR A 17 9.99 7.71 6.61
N TYR A 18 8.75 7.44 7.03
CA TYR A 18 7.96 6.34 6.49
C TYR A 18 7.43 6.66 5.09
N ALA A 19 7.03 7.91 4.81
CA ALA A 19 6.68 8.33 3.47
C ALA A 19 7.86 8.06 2.51
N GLU A 20 9.09 8.46 2.84
CA GLU A 20 10.26 8.16 1.99
C GLU A 20 10.51 6.66 1.79
N LYS A 21 10.36 5.84 2.84
CA LYS A 21 10.55 4.39 2.77
C LYS A 21 9.43 3.65 2.00
N TYR A 22 8.19 4.13 2.08
CA TYR A 22 7.05 3.57 1.34
C TYR A 22 6.87 4.20 -0.05
N LEU A 23 7.52 5.32 -0.34
CA LEU A 23 7.50 5.98 -1.66
C LEU A 23 8.45 5.31 -2.67
N SER A 24 9.49 4.61 -2.22
CA SER A 24 10.54 4.15 -3.13
C SER A 24 10.31 2.77 -3.74
N GLU A 25 9.63 1.84 -3.05
CA GLU A 25 9.56 0.44 -3.50
C GLU A 25 8.22 -0.24 -3.19
N SER A 26 7.60 -0.83 -4.22
CA SER A 26 6.41 -1.66 -4.09
C SER A 26 6.80 -3.06 -3.62
N GLY A 27 6.28 -3.49 -2.46
CA GLY A 27 6.42 -4.88 -2.02
C GLY A 27 5.72 -5.86 -2.96
N LEU A 28 4.61 -5.41 -3.57
CA LEU A 28 3.89 -6.17 -4.58
C LEU A 28 4.71 -6.37 -5.88
N GLU A 29 5.45 -5.37 -6.32
CA GLU A 29 6.34 -5.47 -7.49
C GLU A 29 7.56 -6.34 -7.18
N ALA A 30 8.12 -6.23 -5.97
CA ALA A 30 9.29 -6.99 -5.55
C ALA A 30 9.01 -8.50 -5.37
N TYR A 31 7.83 -8.87 -4.86
CA TYR A 31 7.55 -10.24 -4.41
C TYR A 31 6.23 -10.83 -4.90
N GLY A 32 5.33 -10.02 -5.45
CA GLY A 32 3.96 -10.41 -5.78
C GLY A 32 3.76 -11.14 -7.12
N GLY A 33 4.81 -11.32 -7.93
CA GLY A 33 4.72 -11.88 -9.29
C GLY A 33 3.83 -13.13 -9.42
N PRO A 34 4.12 -14.24 -8.71
CA PRO A 34 3.33 -15.46 -8.81
C PRO A 34 1.85 -15.30 -8.41
N PHE A 35 1.55 -14.36 -7.50
CA PHE A 35 0.19 -14.02 -7.12
C PHE A 35 -0.50 -13.23 -8.22
N LEU A 36 0.14 -12.16 -8.71
CA LEU A 36 -0.39 -11.29 -9.76
C LEU A 36 -0.65 -12.05 -11.07
N ASP A 37 0.21 -13.02 -11.41
CA ASP A 37 0.08 -13.83 -12.63
C ASP A 37 -1.11 -14.81 -12.57
N ARG A 38 -1.73 -14.96 -11.39
CA ARG A 38 -2.93 -15.78 -11.18
C ARG A 38 -4.23 -14.97 -11.21
N LEU A 39 -4.15 -13.66 -11.37
CA LEU A 39 -5.31 -12.76 -11.38
C LEU A 39 -5.70 -12.41 -12.83
N ASP A 40 -6.98 -12.54 -13.16
CA ASP A 40 -7.52 -12.23 -14.50
C ASP A 40 -8.13 -10.82 -14.58
N GLY A 41 -7.44 -9.82 -14.01
CA GLY A 41 -7.92 -8.44 -13.94
C GLY A 41 -9.08 -8.25 -12.94
N GLY A 42 -9.82 -7.15 -13.08
CA GLY A 42 -10.99 -6.84 -12.25
C GLY A 42 -10.81 -5.60 -11.36
N ARG A 43 -11.57 -5.55 -10.26
CA ARG A 43 -11.58 -4.42 -9.33
C ARG A 43 -10.75 -4.71 -8.10
N VAL A 44 -9.92 -3.75 -7.70
CA VAL A 44 -9.06 -3.82 -6.50
C VAL A 44 -9.39 -2.67 -5.57
N LEU A 45 -9.50 -2.97 -4.28
CA LEU A 45 -9.57 -1.97 -3.21
C LEU A 45 -8.28 -2.09 -2.39
N ASP A 46 -7.44 -1.06 -2.45
CA ASP A 46 -6.21 -0.95 -1.68
C ASP A 46 -6.48 -0.12 -0.42
N LEU A 47 -6.62 -0.80 0.72
CA LEU A 47 -6.95 -0.20 2.02
C LEU A 47 -5.68 0.08 2.83
N GLY A 48 -5.49 1.32 3.26
CA GLY A 48 -4.22 1.75 3.83
C GLY A 48 -3.15 1.89 2.76
N CYS A 49 -3.54 2.42 1.59
CA CYS A 49 -2.67 2.49 0.41
C CYS A 49 -1.49 3.45 0.59
N GLY A 50 -1.52 4.32 1.61
CA GLY A 50 -0.55 5.38 1.83
C GLY A 50 -0.33 6.19 0.54
N PRO A 51 0.91 6.35 0.08
CA PRO A 51 1.22 7.04 -1.17
C PRO A 51 0.70 6.36 -2.46
N GLY A 52 0.14 5.16 -2.37
CA GLY A 52 -0.48 4.45 -3.51
C GLY A 52 0.50 3.64 -4.37
N VAL A 53 1.64 3.22 -3.81
CA VAL A 53 2.69 2.52 -4.57
C VAL A 53 2.22 1.15 -5.09
N ASP A 54 1.52 0.36 -4.27
CA ASP A 54 0.98 -0.93 -4.69
C ASP A 54 -0.29 -0.76 -5.56
N ALA A 55 -1.18 0.19 -5.23
CA ALA A 55 -2.28 0.59 -6.11
C ALA A 55 -1.82 0.93 -7.54
N ALA A 56 -0.69 1.64 -7.68
CA ALA A 56 -0.12 1.96 -8.98
C ALA A 56 0.34 0.72 -9.76
N VAL A 57 0.86 -0.31 -9.09
CA VAL A 57 1.25 -1.57 -9.72
C VAL A 57 0.03 -2.31 -10.27
N PHE A 58 -1.06 -2.40 -9.51
CA PHE A 58 -2.32 -2.96 -10.01
C PHE A 58 -2.88 -2.16 -11.18
N ALA A 59 -2.88 -0.83 -11.10
CA ALA A 59 -3.36 0.03 -12.18
C ALA A 59 -2.54 -0.15 -13.46
N ARG A 60 -1.21 -0.24 -13.37
CA ARG A 60 -0.31 -0.51 -14.50
C ARG A 60 -0.55 -1.88 -15.15
N ARG A 61 -1.06 -2.87 -14.39
CA ARG A 61 -1.48 -4.18 -14.91
C ARG A 61 -2.91 -4.20 -15.47
N GLY A 62 -3.62 -3.08 -15.47
CA GLY A 62 -4.95 -2.95 -16.09
C GLY A 62 -6.13 -3.25 -15.16
N PHE A 63 -5.92 -3.29 -13.85
CA PHE A 63 -7.00 -3.39 -12.87
C PHE A 63 -7.70 -2.04 -12.69
N ASP A 64 -8.97 -2.07 -12.30
CA ASP A 64 -9.74 -0.91 -11.84
C ASP A 64 -9.54 -0.76 -10.32
N VAL A 65 -8.70 0.19 -9.93
CA VAL A 65 -8.18 0.29 -8.55
C VAL A 65 -8.76 1.49 -7.82
N VAL A 66 -9.25 1.25 -6.62
CA VAL A 66 -9.60 2.29 -5.64
C VAL A 66 -8.60 2.21 -4.49
N GLY A 67 -7.83 3.27 -4.28
CA GLY A 67 -7.02 3.46 -3.08
C GLY A 67 -7.83 4.21 -2.02
N PHE A 68 -7.74 3.77 -0.77
CA PHE A 68 -8.34 4.46 0.37
C PHE A 68 -7.39 4.46 1.55
N ASP A 69 -7.06 5.66 2.03
CA ASP A 69 -6.28 5.89 3.23
C ASP A 69 -6.98 6.90 4.14
N VAL A 70 -6.73 6.80 5.45
CA VAL A 70 -7.34 7.63 6.50
C VAL A 70 -6.39 8.68 7.07
N THR A 71 -5.13 8.69 6.63
CA THR A 71 -4.10 9.67 7.02
C THR A 71 -4.06 10.89 6.11
#